data_AF-A0A6G0TR91-F1
#
_entry.id   AF-A0A6G0TR91-F1
#
_cell.length_a   1.000
_cell.length_b   1.000
_cell.length_c   1.000
_cell.angle_alpha   90.00
_cell.angle_beta   90.00
_cell.angle_gamma   90.00
#
_symmetry.space_group_name_H-M   'P 1'
#
loop_
_entity.id
_entity.type
_entity.pdbx_description
1 polymer ?
#
loop_
_entity_poly.entity_id
_entity_poly.type
_entity_poly.pdbx_seq_one_letter_code
_entity_poly.pdbx_strand_id
1 'polypeptide(L)'
;MNFEIVAGERQNNLVIYQNEKFFKTNFVKYLCAYKWKCINKKCNAKIYINESLTDIVKYDVDHQNHEKQSINTLKKKPFSNQLKRKLTDFTESLAKIINREILKNPQIENIIENDHVNNIKQCIHRERRKHIPTLPKNLIEVIEAMNNREIKTVEDFEESIHAGAKIIWPLIQIIGCRFHLTQSWWRKIQEIGLTPMNGSS
;
A
#
# COMPACT_ATOMS: atom_id res chain seq x y z
N MET A 1 22.56 13.13 23.88
CA MET A 1 22.01 13.77 22.66
C MET A 1 21.23 12.72 21.91
N ASN A 2 19.91 12.87 21.76
CA ASN A 2 19.09 11.80 21.19
C ASN A 2 18.98 11.93 19.67
N PHE A 3 19.19 10.84 18.95
CA PHE A 3 18.94 10.71 17.52
C PHE A 3 18.08 9.46 17.29
N GLU A 4 17.33 9.44 16.20
CA GLU A 4 16.49 8.29 15.84
C GLU A 4 17.01 7.63 14.57
N ILE A 5 17.07 6.30 14.54
CA ILE A 5 17.39 5.54 13.33
C ILE A 5 16.10 5.10 12.66
N VAL A 6 15.96 5.42 11.37
CA VAL A 6 14.79 5.08 10.56
C VAL A 6 15.22 4.38 9.28
N ALA A 7 14.48 3.35 8.88
CA ALA A 7 14.70 2.70 7.59
C ALA A 7 14.24 3.61 6.43
N GLY A 8 15.13 3.89 5.49
CA GLY A 8 14.87 4.62 4.26
C GLY A 8 14.09 3.80 3.23
N GLU A 9 13.64 4.47 2.16
CA GLU A 9 12.82 3.87 1.09
C GLU A 9 13.50 2.69 0.37
N ARG A 10 14.84 2.63 0.40
CA ARG A 10 15.66 1.55 -0.15
C ARG A 10 16.18 0.57 0.92
N GLN A 11 15.54 0.51 2.08
CA GLN A 11 15.97 -0.30 3.24
C GLN A 11 17.33 0.10 3.84
N ASN A 12 17.87 1.25 3.46
CA ASN A 12 19.09 1.78 4.06
C ASN A 12 18.78 2.49 5.39
N ASN A 13 19.65 2.35 6.38
CA ASN A 13 19.50 3.09 7.64
C ASN A 13 19.76 4.59 7.43
N LEU A 14 18.87 5.41 7.98
CA LEU A 14 18.97 6.86 8.04
C LEU A 14 18.94 7.30 9.51
N VAL A 15 19.70 8.33 9.84
CA VAL A 15 19.66 8.97 11.16
C VAL A 15 18.90 10.28 11.06
N ILE A 16 17.98 10.51 12.00
CA ILE A 16 17.30 11.79 12.19
C ILE A 16 17.89 12.44 13.43
N TYR A 17 18.47 13.62 13.24
CA TYR A 17 19.03 14.43 14.33
C TYR A 17 18.70 15.90 14.08
N GLN A 18 18.16 16.60 15.09
CA GLN A 18 17.72 18.00 14.97
C GLN A 18 16.80 18.28 13.76
N ASN A 19 15.89 17.34 13.46
CA ASN A 19 14.98 17.37 12.30
C ASN A 19 15.67 17.26 10.92
N GLU A 20 16.96 16.98 10.87
CA GLU A 20 17.70 16.75 9.62
C GLU A 20 18.02 15.27 9.44
N LYS A 21 18.08 14.84 8.18
CA LYS A 21 18.32 13.44 7.82
C LYS A 21 19.76 13.23 7.35
N PHE A 22 20.35 12.15 7.83
CA PHE A 22 21.70 11.74 7.49
C PHE A 22 21.73 10.29 7.01
N PHE A 23 22.61 9.99 6.06
CA PHE A 23 22.83 8.64 5.55
C PHE A 23 24.23 8.15 5.90
N LYS A 24 24.35 6.85 6.18
CA LYS A 24 25.62 6.20 6.54
C LYS A 24 26.58 6.24 5.35
N THR A 25 27.83 6.59 5.62
CA THR A 25 28.92 6.57 4.62
C THR A 25 30.00 5.59 5.03
N ASN A 26 31.12 6.06 5.54
CA ASN A 26 32.31 5.26 5.79
C ASN A 26 32.57 5.15 7.30
N PHE A 27 33.26 4.11 7.72
CA PHE A 27 33.77 4.02 9.09
C PHE A 27 35.06 4.83 9.24
N VAL A 28 35.20 5.53 10.36
CA VAL A 28 36.34 6.38 10.68
C VAL A 28 37.10 5.76 11.84
N LYS A 29 38.24 5.11 11.51
CA LYS A 29 39.03 4.31 12.45
C LYS A 29 39.47 5.08 13.70
N TYR A 30 39.99 6.29 13.54
CA TYR A 30 40.52 7.08 14.66
C TYR A 30 39.43 7.58 15.64
N LEU A 31 38.16 7.58 15.24
CA LEU A 31 37.02 7.92 16.11
C LEU A 31 36.24 6.68 16.56
N CYS A 32 36.59 5.49 16.07
CA CYS A 32 35.79 4.27 16.20
C CYS A 32 34.30 4.51 15.90
N ALA A 33 34.01 5.28 14.85
CA ALA A 33 32.67 5.79 14.57
C ALA A 33 32.31 5.73 13.08
N TYR A 34 31.05 5.47 12.79
CA TYR A 34 30.47 5.62 11.46
C TYR A 34 30.21 7.09 11.15
N LYS A 35 30.63 7.52 9.97
CA LYS A 35 30.35 8.85 9.43
C LYS A 35 29.00 8.85 8.72
N TRP A 36 28.16 9.81 9.06
CA TRP A 36 26.85 10.05 8.49
C TRP A 36 26.82 11.44 7.87
N LYS A 37 26.43 11.55 6.59
CA LYS A 37 26.37 12.84 5.86
C LYS A 37 24.93 13.27 5.67
N CYS A 38 24.68 14.58 5.67
CA CYS A 38 23.35 15.11 5.35
C CYS A 38 22.89 14.63 3.96
N ILE A 39 21.60 14.33 3.81
CA ILE A 39 21.01 13.89 2.53
C ILE A 39 21.10 14.97 1.46
N ASN A 40 21.09 16.26 1.85
CA ASN A 40 21.22 17.34 0.89
C ASN A 40 22.65 17.40 0.34
N LYS A 41 22.81 17.23 -0.97
CA LYS A 41 24.12 17.22 -1.64
C LYS A 41 24.89 18.54 -1.51
N LYS A 42 24.19 19.66 -1.32
CA LYS A 42 24.81 20.99 -1.12
C LYS A 42 25.21 21.24 0.35
N CYS A 43 24.86 20.33 1.25
CA CYS A 43 25.16 20.43 2.66
C CYS A 43 26.48 19.73 3.01
N ASN A 44 27.27 20.37 3.86
CA ASN A 44 28.53 19.82 4.35
C ASN A 44 28.42 19.16 5.73
N ALA A 45 27.25 19.24 6.37
CA ALA A 45 27.03 18.72 7.71
C ALA A 45 27.27 17.21 7.81
N LYS A 46 27.97 16.82 8.88
CA LYS A 46 28.35 15.43 9.18
C LYS A 46 28.14 15.14 10.65
N ILE A 47 27.68 13.93 10.94
CA ILE A 47 27.61 13.37 12.29
C ILE A 47 28.38 12.06 12.34
N TYR A 48 29.04 11.81 13.47
CA TYR A 48 29.83 10.61 13.70
C TYR A 48 29.23 9.88 14.88
N ILE A 49 28.74 8.67 14.65
CA ILE A 49 28.07 7.84 15.66
C ILE A 49 28.95 6.62 15.91
N ASN A 50 29.13 6.25 17.17
CA ASN A 50 29.93 5.09 17.55
C ASN A 50 29.44 3.79 16.87
N GLU A 51 30.29 2.76 16.90
CA GLU A 51 29.99 1.47 16.28
C GLU A 51 28.71 0.81 16.82
N SER A 52 28.44 0.96 18.12
CA SER A 52 27.23 0.47 18.78
C SER A 52 25.96 1.25 18.46
N LEU A 53 26.05 2.35 17.71
CA LEU A 53 24.93 3.23 17.35
C LEU A 53 24.15 3.78 18.54
N THR A 54 24.83 4.05 19.66
CA THR A 54 24.23 4.60 20.88
C THR A 54 24.49 6.09 21.03
N ASP A 55 25.66 6.57 20.61
CA ASP A 55 26.14 7.90 20.97
C ASP A 55 26.81 8.64 19.81
N ILE A 56 26.61 9.96 19.77
CA ILE A 56 27.27 10.87 18.84
C ILE A 56 28.65 11.22 19.39
N VAL A 57 29.70 10.76 18.71
CA VAL A 57 31.11 10.98 19.07
C VAL A 57 31.59 12.36 18.61
N LYS A 58 31.11 12.81 17.45
CA LYS A 58 31.46 14.12 16.87
C LYS A 58 30.33 14.62 16.00
N TYR A 59 30.11 15.93 16.00
CA TYR A 59 29.18 16.59 15.10
C TYR A 59 29.84 17.79 14.43
N ASP A 60 29.51 18.02 13.17
CA ASP A 60 29.99 19.13 12.34
C ASP A 60 28.76 19.71 11.64
N VAL A 61 28.15 20.74 12.27
CA VAL A 61 26.80 21.25 11.92
C VAL A 61 26.94 22.50 11.05
N ASP A 62 27.35 22.33 9.80
CA ASP A 62 27.18 23.40 8.82
C ASP A 62 26.01 23.09 7.87
N HIS A 63 24.82 23.53 8.30
CA HIS A 63 23.59 23.52 7.51
C HIS A 63 23.27 24.89 6.89
N GLN A 64 24.21 25.84 6.83
CA GLN A 64 23.92 27.18 6.32
C GLN A 64 23.57 27.19 4.83
N ASN A 65 24.01 26.18 4.09
CA ASN A 65 23.86 26.11 2.62
C ASN A 65 22.52 25.53 2.14
N HIS A 66 21.57 25.27 3.05
CA HIS A 66 20.20 24.92 2.66
C HIS A 66 19.17 25.22 3.75
N GLU A 67 17.95 25.53 3.32
CA GLU A 67 16.83 25.62 4.25
C GLU A 67 16.52 24.26 4.88
N LYS A 68 16.14 24.30 6.16
CA LYS A 68 15.73 23.12 6.92
C LYS A 68 14.49 22.51 6.27
N GLN A 69 14.42 21.19 6.23
CA GLN A 69 13.25 20.52 5.69
C GLN A 69 12.02 20.83 6.56
N SER A 70 10.91 21.26 5.94
CA SER A 70 9.72 21.60 6.72
C SER A 70 9.23 20.39 7.51
N ILE A 71 8.78 20.62 8.75
CA ILE A 71 8.21 19.58 9.64
C ILE A 71 7.08 18.81 8.93
N ASN A 72 6.34 19.49 8.06
CA ASN A 72 5.30 18.90 7.21
C ASN A 72 5.86 17.81 6.28
N THR A 73 7.00 18.05 5.64
CA THR A 73 7.67 17.07 4.76
C THR A 73 8.17 15.85 5.54
N LEU A 74 8.61 16.05 6.78
CA LEU A 74 9.06 14.98 7.67
C LEU A 74 7.91 14.08 8.15
N LYS A 75 6.72 14.64 8.39
CA LYS A 75 5.52 13.91 8.82
C LYS A 75 4.76 13.23 7.66
N LYS A 76 4.78 13.81 6.46
CA LYS A 76 4.15 13.28 5.24
C LYS A 76 4.68 11.88 4.84
N LYS A 77 6.01 11.67 4.89
CA LYS A 77 6.64 10.40 4.46
C LYS A 77 6.33 9.18 5.36
N PRO A 78 6.44 9.27 6.70
CA PRO A 78 6.04 8.20 7.61
C PRO A 78 4.61 7.72 7.38
N PHE A 79 3.68 8.64 7.16
CA PHE A 79 2.28 8.33 6.88
C PHE A 79 2.11 7.50 5.59
N SER A 80 2.74 7.94 4.48
CA SER A 80 2.70 7.17 3.23
C SER A 80 3.30 5.76 3.38
N ASN A 81 4.42 5.63 4.11
CA ASN A 81 5.03 4.32 4.36
C ASN A 81 4.18 3.44 5.28
N GLN A 82 3.50 4.02 6.27
CA GLN A 82 2.56 3.31 7.13
C GLN A 82 1.38 2.76 6.32
N LEU A 83 0.82 3.56 5.41
CA LEU A 83 -0.23 3.14 4.49
C LEU A 83 0.21 1.95 3.63
N LYS A 84 1.43 1.99 3.06
CA LYS A 84 1.97 0.88 2.26
C LYS A 84 2.08 -0.43 3.05
N ARG A 85 2.51 -0.38 4.32
CA ARG A 85 2.66 -1.56 5.18
C ARG A 85 1.31 -2.17 5.61
N LYS A 86 0.25 -1.37 5.64
CA LYS A 86 -1.10 -1.79 6.06
C LYS A 86 -1.97 -2.29 4.91
N LEU A 87 -1.43 -2.43 3.69
CA LEU A 87 -2.16 -3.01 2.56
C LEU A 87 -2.29 -4.52 2.74
N THR A 88 -3.23 -4.95 3.57
CA THR A 88 -3.60 -6.37 3.75
C THR A 88 -4.60 -6.84 2.70
N ASP A 89 -5.47 -5.94 2.23
CA ASP A 89 -6.49 -6.22 1.23
C ASP A 89 -6.31 -5.32 -0.01
N PHE A 90 -6.03 -5.96 -1.14
CA PHE A 90 -5.83 -5.28 -2.42
C PHE A 90 -7.15 -4.85 -3.08
N THR A 91 -8.29 -5.32 -2.57
CA THR A 91 -9.63 -5.06 -3.12
C THR A 91 -10.29 -3.82 -2.50
N GLU A 92 -9.85 -3.40 -1.31
CA GLU A 92 -10.45 -2.26 -0.64
C GLU A 92 -10.19 -0.93 -1.41
N SER A 93 -11.19 -0.05 -1.43
CA SER A 93 -11.07 1.28 -2.05
C SER A 93 -10.01 2.13 -1.36
N LEU A 94 -9.10 2.71 -2.16
CA LEU A 94 -8.01 3.57 -1.65
C LEU A 94 -8.52 4.77 -0.86
N ALA A 95 -9.65 5.36 -1.27
CA ALA A 95 -10.23 6.50 -0.58
C ALA A 95 -10.65 6.13 0.86
N LYS A 96 -11.24 4.94 1.05
CA LYS A 96 -11.63 4.45 2.38
C LYS A 96 -10.41 4.24 3.28
N ILE A 97 -9.34 3.67 2.73
CA ILE A 97 -8.09 3.45 3.47
C ILE A 97 -7.49 4.79 3.91
N ILE A 98 -7.36 5.74 2.97
CA ILE A 98 -6.77 7.06 3.25
C ILE A 98 -7.60 7.80 4.31
N ASN A 99 -8.92 7.89 4.11
CA ASN A 99 -9.79 8.62 5.04
C ASN A 99 -9.77 8.02 6.44
N ARG A 100 -9.81 6.68 6.55
CA ARG A 100 -9.74 5.99 7.85
C ARG A 100 -8.42 6.25 8.58
N GLU A 101 -7.31 6.38 7.86
CA GLU A 101 -6.00 6.61 8.49
C GLU A 101 -5.73 8.09 8.77
N ILE A 102 -6.34 9.01 8.01
CA ILE A 102 -6.39 10.45 8.35
C ILE A 102 -7.17 10.65 9.64
N LEU A 103 -8.34 10.02 9.80
CA LEU A 103 -9.14 10.09 11.03
C LEU A 103 -8.37 9.62 12.28
N LYS A 104 -7.46 8.65 12.12
CA LYS A 104 -6.59 8.19 13.22
C LYS A 104 -5.44 9.13 13.54
N ASN A 105 -5.09 10.04 12.62
CA ASN A 105 -3.95 10.95 12.73
C ASN A 105 -4.37 12.39 12.34
N PRO A 106 -5.23 13.06 13.13
CA PRO A 106 -5.80 14.37 12.77
C PRO A 106 -4.73 15.46 12.53
N GLN A 107 -3.57 15.38 13.18
CA GLN A 107 -2.41 16.24 12.90
C GLN A 107 -1.93 16.24 11.44
N ILE A 108 -2.33 15.24 10.65
CA ILE A 108 -1.97 15.11 9.23
C ILE A 108 -2.98 15.83 8.33
N GLU A 109 -4.22 16.01 8.77
CA GLU A 109 -5.29 16.64 7.98
C GLU A 109 -4.92 18.06 7.55
N ASN A 110 -4.38 18.85 8.49
CA ASN A 110 -3.91 20.22 8.24
C ASN A 110 -2.64 20.31 7.38
N ILE A 111 -2.03 19.17 7.04
CA ILE A 111 -0.75 19.09 6.31
C ILE A 111 -0.95 18.51 4.90
N ILE A 112 -2.06 17.80 4.65
CA ILE A 112 -2.31 17.12 3.38
C ILE A 112 -2.93 18.08 2.37
N GLU A 113 -2.14 18.45 1.38
CA GLU A 113 -2.61 19.08 0.14
C GLU A 113 -3.11 18.02 -0.85
N ASN A 114 -3.95 18.42 -1.81
CA ASN A 114 -4.51 17.51 -2.83
C ASN A 114 -3.44 16.73 -3.62
N ASP A 115 -2.33 17.37 -3.98
CA ASP A 115 -1.22 16.73 -4.69
C ASP A 115 -0.57 15.62 -3.87
N HIS A 116 -0.52 15.78 -2.54
CA HIS A 116 0.00 14.76 -1.65
C HIS A 116 -0.91 13.52 -1.63
N VAL A 117 -2.24 13.71 -1.64
CA VAL A 117 -3.20 12.60 -1.75
C VAL A 117 -3.01 11.85 -3.07
N ASN A 118 -2.83 12.57 -4.19
CA ASN A 118 -2.58 11.96 -5.49
C ASN A 118 -1.28 11.13 -5.51
N ASN A 119 -0.21 11.66 -4.91
CA ASN A 119 1.05 10.94 -4.77
C ASN A 119 0.92 9.67 -3.90
N ILE A 120 0.15 9.74 -2.80
CA ILE A 120 -0.16 8.56 -1.97
C ILE A 120 -0.91 7.52 -2.80
N LYS A 121 -1.94 7.93 -3.54
CA LYS A 121 -2.71 7.01 -4.41
C LYS A 121 -1.79 6.30 -5.41
N GLN A 122 -0.92 7.03 -6.11
CA GLN A 122 0.04 6.45 -7.05
C GLN A 122 1.00 5.47 -6.38
N CYS A 123 1.53 5.83 -5.20
CA CYS A 123 2.40 4.97 -4.41
C CYS A 123 1.71 3.65 -4.03
N ILE A 124 0.47 3.72 -3.53
CA ILE A 124 -0.33 2.55 -3.18
C ILE A 124 -0.59 1.70 -4.44
N HIS A 125 -1.01 2.31 -5.54
CA HIS A 125 -1.23 1.59 -6.81
C HIS A 125 0.01 0.83 -7.27
N ARG A 126 1.21 1.44 -7.20
CA ARG A 126 2.47 0.77 -7.56
C ARG A 126 2.76 -0.42 -6.65
N GLU A 127 2.55 -0.30 -5.35
CA GLU A 127 2.72 -1.42 -4.40
C GLU A 127 1.70 -2.54 -4.65
N ARG A 128 0.43 -2.22 -4.92
CA ARG A 128 -0.58 -3.22 -5.29
C ARG A 128 -0.18 -3.98 -6.54
N ARG A 129 0.34 -3.30 -7.56
CA ARG A 129 0.81 -3.94 -8.80
C ARG A 129 1.97 -4.91 -8.63
N LYS A 130 2.74 -4.84 -7.53
CA LYS A 130 3.77 -5.85 -7.23
C LYS A 130 3.16 -7.21 -6.83
N HIS A 131 1.92 -7.22 -6.35
CA HIS A 131 1.22 -8.41 -5.87
C HIS A 131 0.18 -8.92 -6.89
N ILE A 132 -0.22 -8.08 -7.85
CA ILE A 132 -1.09 -8.47 -8.95
C ILE A 132 -0.22 -9.22 -9.99
N PRO A 133 -0.57 -10.46 -10.37
CA PRO A 133 0.15 -11.16 -11.42
C PRO A 133 0.11 -10.39 -12.73
N THR A 134 1.16 -10.54 -13.54
CA THR A 134 1.16 -10.07 -14.91
C THR A 134 0.06 -10.78 -15.69
N LEU A 135 -0.60 -10.05 -16.59
CA LEU A 135 -1.56 -10.64 -17.50
C LEU A 135 -0.85 -11.70 -18.37
N PRO A 136 -1.44 -12.89 -18.52
CA PRO A 136 -0.89 -13.91 -19.38
C PRO A 136 -0.89 -13.43 -20.83
N LYS A 137 0.20 -13.73 -21.56
CA LYS A 137 0.42 -13.24 -22.94
C LYS A 137 -0.07 -14.20 -24.01
N ASN A 138 -0.32 -15.45 -23.64
CA ASN A 138 -0.72 -16.51 -24.55
C ASN A 138 -1.59 -17.53 -23.81
N LEU A 139 -2.19 -18.44 -24.59
CA LEU A 139 -3.11 -19.46 -24.08
C LEU A 139 -2.46 -20.39 -23.05
N ILE A 140 -1.18 -20.72 -23.21
CA ILE A 140 -0.46 -21.62 -22.29
C ILE A 140 -0.34 -20.95 -20.91
N GLU A 141 0.11 -19.70 -20.86
CA GLU A 141 0.20 -18.92 -19.61
C GLU A 141 -1.17 -18.75 -18.94
N VAL A 142 -2.26 -18.62 -19.73
CA VAL A 142 -3.62 -18.60 -19.18
C VAL A 142 -3.93 -19.92 -18.48
N ILE A 143 -3.74 -21.05 -19.17
CA ILE A 143 -4.04 -22.38 -18.63
C ILE A 143 -3.23 -22.66 -17.36
N GLU A 144 -1.92 -22.35 -17.36
CA GLU A 144 -1.06 -22.51 -16.19
C GLU A 144 -1.52 -21.63 -15.02
N ALA A 145 -1.86 -20.35 -15.28
CA ALA A 145 -2.37 -19.46 -14.25
C ALA A 145 -3.71 -19.94 -13.67
N MET A 146 -4.55 -20.55 -14.50
CA MET A 146 -5.83 -21.12 -14.09
C MET A 146 -5.69 -22.38 -13.25
N ASN A 147 -4.76 -23.27 -13.61
CA ASN A 147 -4.53 -24.52 -12.86
C ASN A 147 -3.85 -24.28 -11.50
N ASN A 148 -3.00 -23.26 -11.40
CA ASN A 148 -2.23 -22.97 -10.18
C ASN A 148 -2.97 -22.08 -9.17
N ARG A 149 -4.23 -21.71 -9.45
CA ARG A 149 -5.02 -20.80 -8.60
C ARG A 149 -6.40 -21.38 -8.33
N GLU A 150 -6.93 -21.13 -7.14
CA GLU A 150 -8.32 -21.42 -6.82
C GLU A 150 -9.22 -20.36 -7.48
N ILE A 151 -9.55 -20.57 -8.76
CA ILE A 151 -10.42 -19.66 -9.52
C ILE A 151 -11.88 -20.05 -9.33
N LYS A 152 -12.71 -19.01 -9.12
CA LYS A 152 -14.16 -19.14 -9.02
C LYS A 152 -14.82 -18.36 -10.15
N THR A 153 -15.78 -18.97 -10.83
CA THR A 153 -16.64 -18.29 -11.80
C THR A 153 -18.02 -18.08 -11.21
N VAL A 154 -18.64 -16.95 -11.55
CA VAL A 154 -20.02 -16.66 -11.18
C VAL A 154 -20.85 -16.77 -12.44
N GLU A 155 -21.71 -17.78 -12.50
CA GLU A 155 -22.49 -18.12 -13.69
C GLU A 155 -23.98 -18.11 -13.33
N ASP A 156 -24.85 -18.02 -14.34
CA ASP A 156 -26.28 -18.30 -14.15
C ASP A 156 -26.49 -19.79 -13.79
N PHE A 157 -27.74 -20.23 -13.70
CA PHE A 157 -28.06 -21.60 -13.30
C PHE A 157 -28.30 -22.52 -14.51
N GLU A 158 -27.77 -22.18 -15.69
CA GLU A 158 -27.90 -23.02 -16.89
C GLU A 158 -26.89 -24.18 -16.85
N GLU A 159 -27.42 -25.41 -16.84
CA GLU A 159 -26.62 -26.63 -16.72
C GLU A 159 -25.60 -26.78 -17.86
N SER A 160 -25.95 -26.37 -19.08
CA SER A 160 -25.06 -26.40 -20.24
C SER A 160 -23.82 -25.52 -20.06
N ILE A 161 -23.97 -24.37 -19.39
CA ILE A 161 -22.84 -23.46 -19.14
C ILE A 161 -21.91 -24.09 -18.10
N HIS A 162 -22.48 -24.66 -17.04
CA HIS A 162 -21.69 -25.34 -15.99
C HIS A 162 -20.93 -26.54 -16.55
N ALA A 163 -21.59 -27.33 -17.40
CA ALA A 163 -20.98 -28.48 -18.06
C ALA A 163 -19.82 -28.04 -18.99
N GLY A 164 -20.03 -27.00 -19.81
CA GLY A 164 -19.00 -26.44 -20.68
C GLY A 164 -17.78 -25.93 -19.90
N ALA A 165 -18.00 -25.19 -18.83
CA ALA A 165 -16.94 -24.68 -17.97
C ALA A 165 -16.12 -25.82 -17.33
N LYS A 166 -16.77 -26.88 -16.87
CA LYS A 166 -16.12 -28.06 -16.28
C LYS A 166 -15.39 -28.94 -17.29
N ILE A 167 -15.81 -28.97 -18.55
CA ILE A 167 -15.10 -29.69 -19.61
C ILE A 167 -13.72 -29.05 -19.87
N ILE A 168 -13.67 -27.71 -19.96
CA ILE A 168 -12.42 -26.99 -20.27
C ILE A 168 -11.57 -26.81 -19.00
N TRP A 169 -12.20 -26.56 -17.84
CA TRP A 169 -11.53 -26.33 -16.57
C TRP A 169 -12.13 -27.20 -15.45
N PRO A 170 -11.70 -28.48 -15.34
CA PRO A 170 -12.30 -29.43 -14.39
C PRO A 170 -12.27 -28.97 -12.93
N LEU A 171 -11.22 -28.23 -12.56
CA LEU A 171 -10.97 -27.74 -11.21
C LEU A 171 -11.68 -26.42 -10.87
N ILE A 172 -12.37 -25.77 -11.83
CA ILE A 172 -12.98 -24.46 -11.60
C ILE A 172 -14.13 -24.56 -10.59
N GLN A 173 -14.20 -23.63 -9.63
CA GLN A 173 -15.32 -23.58 -8.71
C GLN A 173 -16.43 -22.70 -9.29
N ILE A 174 -17.59 -23.29 -9.59
CA ILE A 174 -18.75 -22.55 -10.08
C ILE A 174 -19.56 -22.06 -8.89
N ILE A 175 -19.92 -20.77 -8.91
CA ILE A 175 -20.77 -20.12 -7.91
C ILE A 175 -22.03 -19.62 -8.63
N GLY A 176 -23.20 -19.95 -8.09
CA GLY A 176 -24.47 -19.46 -8.64
C GLY A 176 -24.61 -17.94 -8.50
N CYS A 177 -25.03 -17.28 -9.57
CA CYS A 177 -25.21 -15.84 -9.61
C CYS A 177 -26.39 -15.38 -8.73
N ARG A 178 -26.09 -14.59 -7.70
CA ARG A 178 -27.10 -14.05 -6.76
C ARG A 178 -28.15 -13.18 -7.43
N PHE A 179 -27.77 -12.47 -8.50
CA PHE A 179 -28.70 -11.63 -9.26
C PHE A 179 -29.77 -12.50 -9.94
N HIS A 180 -29.36 -13.53 -10.69
CA HIS A 180 -30.28 -14.46 -11.33
C HIS A 180 -31.09 -15.28 -10.33
N LEU A 181 -30.49 -15.65 -9.18
CA LEU A 181 -31.21 -16.33 -8.11
C LEU A 181 -32.34 -15.46 -7.57
N THR A 182 -32.04 -14.20 -7.25
CA THR A 182 -33.02 -13.23 -6.74
C THR A 182 -34.14 -13.01 -7.76
N GLN A 183 -33.81 -12.89 -9.05
CA GLN A 183 -34.82 -12.76 -10.10
C GLN A 183 -35.72 -13.99 -10.21
N SER A 184 -35.16 -15.19 -10.19
CA SER A 184 -35.93 -16.44 -10.24
C SER A 184 -36.83 -16.59 -9.01
N TRP A 185 -36.33 -16.25 -7.82
CA TRP A 185 -37.14 -16.22 -6.60
C TRP A 185 -38.27 -15.20 -6.71
N TRP A 186 -38.00 -13.99 -7.22
CA TRP A 186 -39.01 -12.96 -7.39
C TRP A 186 -40.13 -13.42 -8.33
N ARG A 187 -39.80 -14.01 -9.49
CA ARG A 187 -40.79 -14.59 -10.40
C ARG A 187 -41.63 -15.67 -9.72
N LYS A 188 -40.99 -16.53 -8.91
CA LYS A 188 -41.71 -17.58 -8.18
C LYS A 188 -42.65 -17.00 -7.12
N ILE A 189 -42.22 -15.99 -6.37
CA ILE A 189 -43.04 -15.27 -5.38
C ILE A 189 -44.29 -14.66 -6.06
N GLN A 190 -44.13 -14.09 -7.25
CA GLN A 190 -45.24 -13.58 -8.06
C GLN A 190 -46.20 -14.70 -8.49
N GLU A 191 -45.66 -15.81 -9.00
CA GLU A 191 -46.44 -16.97 -9.48
C GLU A 191 -47.31 -17.58 -8.38
N ILE A 192 -46.79 -17.68 -7.15
CA ILE A 192 -47.51 -18.27 -6.01
C ILE A 192 -48.41 -17.26 -5.28
N GLY A 193 -48.54 -16.04 -5.79
CA GLY A 193 -49.44 -15.02 -5.24
C GLY A 193 -49.02 -14.43 -3.89
N LEU A 194 -47.74 -14.55 -3.53
CA LEU A 194 -47.18 -13.95 -2.30
C LEU A 194 -46.79 -12.48 -2.48
N THR A 195 -47.14 -11.88 -3.61
CA THR A 195 -47.06 -10.43 -3.80
C THR A 195 -48.18 -9.75 -2.99
N PRO A 196 -47.92 -8.57 -2.41
CA PRO A 196 -49.00 -7.77 -1.85
C PRO A 196 -50.05 -7.56 -2.95
N MET A 197 -51.33 -7.83 -2.66
CA MET A 197 -52.40 -7.34 -3.51
C MET A 197 -52.20 -5.84 -3.59
N ASN A 198 -51.99 -5.31 -4.80
CA ASN A 198 -51.98 -3.88 -5.03
C ASN A 198 -53.39 -3.37 -4.65
N GLY A 199 -53.55 -2.96 -3.40
CA GLY A 199 -54.66 -2.18 -2.93
C GLY A 199 -54.60 -0.85 -3.66
N SER A 200 -55.43 -0.75 -4.69
CA SER A 200 -56.14 0.47 -5.12
C SER A 200 -55.86 1.69 -4.25
N SER A 201 -55.07 2.62 -4.80
CA SER A 201 -55.16 4.04 -4.48
C SER A 201 -56.11 4.69 -5.48
#